data_AF-A0A8T6H823-F1
#
_entry.id   AF-A0A8T6H823-F1
#
_cell.length_a   1.000
_cell.length_b   1.000
_cell.length_c   1.000
_cell.angle_alpha   90.00
_cell.angle_beta   90.00
_cell.angle_gamma   90.00
#
_symmetry.space_group_name_H-M   'P 1'
#
loop_
_entity.id
_entity.type
_entity.pdbx_description
1 polymer ?
#
loop_
_entity_poly.entity_id
_entity_poly.type
_entity_poly.pdbx_seq_one_letter_code
_entity_poly.pdbx_strand_id
1 'polypeptide(L)'
;MPNPIFIFAFVIATMYGLAFHVIMGGGPRRMVLFIVTGWLGFLLGQYIGGYLHVELLKIGVLHLLPASICAFALLIFAHILTAEPTTPVSRR
;
A
#
# COMPACT_ATOMS: atom_id res chain seq x y z
N MET A 1 12.84 13.92 18.96
CA MET A 1 13.67 13.24 17.93
C MET A 1 12.76 12.25 17.21
N PRO A 2 12.76 12.17 15.86
CA PRO A 2 11.90 11.22 15.16
C PRO A 2 12.22 9.80 15.61
N ASN A 3 11.19 9.06 16.04
CA ASN A 3 11.35 7.67 16.48
C ASN A 3 11.75 6.82 15.25
N PRO A 4 12.86 6.04 15.30
CA PRO A 4 13.31 5.19 14.20
C PRO A 4 12.22 4.27 13.62
N ILE A 5 11.26 3.84 14.45
CA ILE A 5 10.14 3.00 14.03
C ILE A 5 9.23 3.70 13.03
N PHE A 6 8.99 5.02 13.18
CA PHE A 6 8.18 5.77 12.21
C PHE A 6 8.88 5.89 10.86
N ILE A 7 10.20 6.12 10.87
CA ILE A 7 10.99 6.18 9.64
C ILE A 7 10.95 4.82 8.94
N PHE A 8 11.15 3.73 9.68
CA PHE A 8 11.08 2.38 9.13
C PHE A 8 9.69 2.08 8.54
N ALA A 9 8.62 2.39 9.28
CA ALA A 9 7.24 2.21 8.80
C ALA A 9 6.98 2.99 7.51
N PHE A 10 7.42 4.24 7.45
CA PHE A 10 7.26 5.10 6.27
C PHE A 10 8.03 4.57 5.06
N VAL A 11 9.27 4.09 5.26
CA VAL A 11 10.08 3.47 4.19
C VAL A 11 9.36 2.22 3.67
N ILE A 12 8.91 1.32 4.54
CA ILE A 12 8.20 0.09 4.14
C ILE A 12 6.93 0.42 3.37
N ALA A 13 6.11 1.35 3.86
CA ALA A 13 4.85 1.71 3.20
C ALA A 13 5.09 2.34 1.81
N THR A 14 6.15 3.15 1.68
CA THR A 14 6.57 3.72 0.39
C THR A 14 7.07 2.63 -0.56
N MET A 15 7.88 1.69 -0.06
CA MET A 15 8.36 0.55 -0.85
C MET A 15 7.20 -0.29 -1.38
N TYR A 16 6.14 -0.52 -0.60
CA TYR A 16 4.96 -1.25 -1.08
C TYR A 16 4.26 -0.53 -2.24
N GLY A 17 3.99 0.77 -2.11
CA GLY A 17 3.37 1.54 -3.19
C GLY A 17 4.23 1.61 -4.46
N LEU A 18 5.54 1.78 -4.31
CA LEU A 18 6.48 1.81 -5.42
C LEU A 18 6.61 0.44 -6.10
N ALA A 19 6.80 -0.63 -5.32
CA ALA A 19 6.91 -1.99 -5.84
C ALA A 19 5.63 -2.40 -6.58
N PHE A 20 4.46 -2.06 -6.01
CA PHE A 20 3.18 -2.31 -6.66
C PHE A 20 3.03 -1.52 -7.97
N HIS A 21 3.46 -0.25 -8.00
CA HIS A 21 3.50 0.54 -9.23
C HIS A 21 4.39 -0.08 -10.30
N VAL A 22 5.59 -0.57 -9.93
CA VAL A 22 6.52 -1.23 -10.86
C VAL A 22 5.91 -2.50 -11.46
N ILE A 23 5.18 -3.28 -10.66
CA ILE A 23 4.52 -4.51 -11.12
C ILE A 23 3.32 -4.21 -12.04
N MET A 24 2.49 -3.23 -11.67
CA MET A 24 1.23 -2.92 -12.38
C MET A 24 1.41 -1.93 -13.54
N GLY A 25 2.54 -1.23 -13.59
CA GLY A 25 2.85 -0.20 -14.58
C GLY A 25 1.93 1.04 -14.53
N GLY A 26 2.08 1.89 -15.54
CA GLY A 26 1.30 3.10 -15.75
C GLY A 26 2.10 4.40 -15.62
N GLY A 27 1.40 5.53 -15.71
CA GLY A 27 2.05 6.85 -15.70
C GLY A 27 2.44 7.37 -14.30
N PRO A 28 3.18 8.48 -14.22
CA PRO A 28 3.63 9.10 -12.96
C PRO A 28 2.50 9.44 -11.98
N ARG A 29 1.31 9.79 -12.50
CA ARG A 29 0.13 10.04 -11.66
C ARG A 29 -0.32 8.80 -10.89
N ARG A 30 -0.24 7.60 -11.52
CA ARG A 30 -0.55 6.33 -10.85
C ARG A 30 0.50 5.97 -9.80
N MET A 31 1.77 6.36 -10.01
CA MET A 31 2.82 6.17 -9.00
C MET A 31 2.46 6.87 -7.69
N VAL A 32 2.13 8.16 -7.74
CA VAL A 32 1.76 8.93 -6.55
C VAL A 32 0.52 8.34 -5.89
N LEU A 33 -0.48 7.97 -6.69
CA LEU A 33 -1.70 7.32 -6.20
C LEU A 33 -1.39 6.02 -5.44
N PHE A 34 -0.55 5.14 -5.98
CA PHE A 34 -0.18 3.89 -5.29
C PHE A 34 0.66 4.14 -4.04
N ILE A 35 1.58 5.10 -4.04
CA ILE A 35 2.35 5.44 -2.82
C ILE A 35 1.42 5.90 -1.70
N VAL A 36 0.54 6.87 -1.98
CA VAL A 36 -0.42 7.40 -0.99
C VAL A 36 -1.38 6.30 -0.53
N THR A 37 -1.88 5.47 -1.45
CA THR A 37 -2.76 4.34 -1.12
C THR A 37 -2.04 3.31 -0.23
N GLY A 38 -0.77 3.01 -0.51
CA GLY A 38 0.06 2.14 0.31
C GLY A 38 0.24 2.68 1.72
N TRP A 39 0.46 3.98 1.88
CA TRP A 39 0.52 4.63 3.19
C TRP A 39 -0.79 4.51 3.96
N LEU A 40 -1.93 4.79 3.31
CA LEU A 40 -3.25 4.72 3.95
C LEU A 40 -3.60 3.29 4.37
N GLY A 41 -3.37 2.30 3.50
CA GLY A 41 -3.62 0.90 3.84
C GLY A 41 -2.69 0.37 4.93
N PHE A 42 -1.41 0.79 4.92
CA PHE A 42 -0.45 0.43 5.96
C PHE A 42 -0.84 1.03 7.32
N LEU A 43 -1.23 2.31 7.33
CA LEU A 43 -1.70 3.00 8.53
C LEU A 43 -2.98 2.36 9.08
N LEU A 44 -3.93 2.04 8.20
CA LEU A 44 -5.16 1.35 8.58
C LEU A 44 -4.87 -0.02 9.20
N GLY A 45 -3.98 -0.80 8.59
CA GLY A 45 -3.59 -2.10 9.12
C GLY A 45 -2.81 -2.03 10.44
N GLN A 46 -2.14 -0.90 10.75
CA GLN A 46 -1.58 -0.70 12.09
C GLN A 46 -2.66 -0.59 13.17
N TYR A 47 -3.71 0.19 12.91
CA TYR A 47 -4.83 0.30 13.86
C TYR A 47 -5.57 -1.02 14.02
N ILE A 48 -5.81 -1.72 12.91
CA ILE A 48 -6.44 -3.06 12.94
C ILE A 48 -5.56 -4.06 13.69
N GLY A 49 -4.25 -4.05 13.47
CA GLY A 49 -3.29 -4.92 14.16
C GLY A 49 -3.24 -4.67 15.66
N GLY A 50 -3.30 -3.40 16.08
CA GLY A 50 -3.39 -3.02 17.49
C GLY A 50 -4.70 -3.45 18.14
N TYR A 51 -5.83 -3.26 17.45
CA TYR A 51 -7.16 -3.64 17.94
C TYR A 51 -7.34 -5.16 18.06
N LEU A 52 -6.87 -5.92 17.08
CA LEU A 52 -6.94 -7.38 17.07
C LEU A 52 -5.81 -8.04 17.88
N HIS A 53 -4.95 -7.25 18.53
CA HIS A 53 -3.78 -7.72 19.28
C HIS A 53 -2.90 -8.70 18.47
N VAL A 54 -2.73 -8.45 17.18
CA VAL A 54 -1.95 -9.32 16.30
C VAL A 54 -0.47 -9.19 16.64
N GLU A 55 0.10 -10.22 17.28
CA GLU A 55 1.52 -10.23 17.65
C GLU A 55 2.43 -10.82 16.56
N LEU A 56 1.83 -11.44 15.53
CA LEU A 56 2.57 -12.05 14.44
C LEU A 56 3.26 -10.98 13.57
N LEU A 57 4.57 -11.14 13.36
CA LEU A 57 5.45 -10.14 12.72
C LEU A 57 5.33 -8.74 13.33
N LYS A 58 5.20 -8.66 14.66
CA LYS A 58 5.25 -7.39 15.38
C LYS A 58 6.69 -6.99 15.68
N ILE A 59 7.08 -5.77 15.30
CA ILE A 59 8.41 -5.19 15.58
C ILE A 59 8.21 -3.97 16.48
N GLY A 60 8.42 -4.16 17.78
CA GLY A 60 8.12 -3.13 18.77
C GLY A 60 6.64 -2.78 18.78
N VAL A 61 6.31 -1.53 18.42
CA VAL A 61 4.92 -1.06 18.29
C VAL A 61 4.33 -1.28 16.89
N LEU A 62 5.12 -1.80 15.94
CA LEU A 62 4.74 -1.94 14.55
C LEU A 62 4.14 -3.33 14.28
N HIS A 63 2.85 -3.40 14.01
CA HIS A 63 2.17 -4.62 13.57
C HIS A 63 2.37 -4.83 12.06
N LEU A 64 3.50 -5.40 11.65
CA LEU A 64 3.92 -5.43 10.24
C LEU A 64 2.97 -6.26 9.36
N LEU A 65 2.60 -7.46 9.81
CA LEU A 65 1.71 -8.36 9.06
C LEU A 65 0.36 -7.70 8.69
N PRO A 66 -0.45 -7.21 9.66
CA PRO A 66 -1.73 -6.60 9.34
C PRO A 66 -1.56 -5.30 8.55
N ALA A 67 -0.51 -4.52 8.82
CA ALA A 67 -0.18 -3.33 8.03
C ALA A 67 0.09 -3.68 6.55
N SER A 68 0.88 -4.73 6.28
CA SER A 68 1.15 -5.20 4.92
C SER A 68 -0.10 -5.72 4.23
N ILE A 69 -0.92 -6.54 4.92
CA ILE A 69 -2.16 -7.10 4.35
C ILE A 69 -3.10 -5.97 3.94
N CYS A 70 -3.35 -5.00 4.82
CA CYS A 70 -4.22 -3.88 4.53
C CYS A 70 -3.64 -2.96 3.44
N ALA A 71 -2.32 -2.73 3.41
CA ALA A 71 -1.66 -1.99 2.34
C ALA A 71 -1.90 -2.64 0.97
N PHE A 72 -1.63 -3.94 0.84
CA PHE A 72 -1.82 -4.65 -0.43
C PHE A 72 -3.30 -4.74 -0.83
N ALA A 73 -4.21 -4.98 0.13
CA ALA A 73 -5.65 -4.99 -0.14
C ALA A 73 -6.12 -3.65 -0.71
N LEU A 74 -5.70 -2.53 -0.12
CA LEU A 74 -6.07 -1.19 -0.58
C LEU A 74 -5.43 -0.83 -1.93
N LEU A 75 -4.18 -1.24 -2.15
CA LEU A 75 -3.50 -1.09 -3.44
C LEU A 75 -4.21 -1.84 -4.57
N ILE A 76 -4.60 -3.08 -4.33
CA ILE A 76 -5.37 -3.89 -5.29
C ILE A 76 -6.71 -3.22 -5.57
N PHE A 77 -7.41 -2.77 -4.53
CA PHE A 77 -8.68 -2.06 -4.67
C PHE A 77 -8.53 -0.79 -5.53
N ALA A 78 -7.52 0.02 -5.25
CA ALA A 78 -7.23 1.23 -6.01
C ALA A 78 -6.83 0.92 -7.46
N HIS A 79 -6.11 -0.17 -7.71
CA HIS A 79 -5.77 -0.62 -9.06
C HIS A 79 -7.02 -0.97 -9.86
N ILE A 80 -7.93 -1.75 -9.27
CA ILE A 80 -9.18 -2.16 -9.93
C ILE A 80 -10.04 -0.94 -10.26
N LEU A 81 -10.16 0.01 -9.31
CA LEU A 81 -10.99 1.20 -9.49
C LEU A 81 -10.41 2.18 -10.53
N THR A 82 -9.09 2.15 -10.74
CA THR A 82 -8.38 3.04 -11.69
C THR A 82 -7.99 2.34 -12.98
N ALA A 83 -8.42 1.09 -13.19
CA ALA A 83 -8.21 0.39 -14.44
C ALA A 83 -9.16 0.99 -15.50
N GLU A 84 -8.62 1.59 -16.56
CA GLU A 84 -9.44 2.05 -17.67
C GLU A 84 -9.88 0.84 -18.54
N PRO A 85 -11.16 0.78 -18.98
CA PRO A 85 -11.58 -0.20 -19.97
C PRO A 85 -10.82 0.04 -21.27
N THR A 86 -10.09 -0.97 -21.74
CA THR A 86 -9.48 -0.93 -23.07
C THR A 86 -10.60 -0.95 -24.12
N THR A 87 -10.98 0.21 -24.65
CA THR A 87 -11.88 0.27 -25.80
C THR A 87 -11.20 -0.44 -26.98
N PRO A 88 -11.76 -1.53 -27.52
CA PRO A 88 -11.16 -2.20 -28.66
C PRO A 88 -11.21 -1.24 -29.85
N VAL A 89 -10.04 -0.88 -30.38
CA VAL A 89 -9.91 -0.07 -31.58
C VAL A 89 -10.57 -0.82 -32.72
N SER A 90 -11.75 -0.38 -33.16
CA SER A 90 -12.37 -0.90 -34.38
C SER A 90 -11.48 -0.51 -35.56
N ARG A 91 -10.70 -1.46 -36.08
CA ARG A 91 -10.02 -1.32 -37.37
C ARG A 91 -11.11 -1.16 -38.45
N ARG A 92 -11.18 0.03 -39.04
CA ARG A 92 -11.84 0.27 -40.33
C ARG A 92 -10.87 -0.01 -41.46
#